data_AF-T1BMY5-F1
#
_entry.id   AF-T1BMY5-F1
#
_cell.length_a   1.000
_cell.length_b   1.000
_cell.length_c   1.000
_cell.angle_alpha   90.00
_cell.angle_beta   90.00
_cell.angle_gamma   90.00
#
_symmetry.space_group_name_H-M   'P 1'
#
loop_
_entity.id
_entity.type
_entity.pdbx_description
1 polymer ?
#
loop_
_entity_poly.entity_id
_entity_poly.type
_entity_poly.pdbx_seq_one_letter_code
_entity_poly.pdbx_strand_id
1 'polypeptide(L)'
;MKRRKAIKEVKFGNQKDIVLKTMLDRLEFYEKQIVPLESGIKKTAKESGDVKILMSIPGIDYYLASLLSSYIGDVKRFDSSDKLASFFG
;
A
#
# COMPACT_ATOMS: atom_id res chain seq x y z
N MET A 1 -10.63 3.35 17.46
CA MET A 1 -9.88 3.73 18.70
C MET A 1 -10.23 2.90 19.95
N LYS A 2 -11.51 2.64 20.28
CA LYS A 2 -11.91 1.92 21.52
C LYS A 2 -11.23 0.54 21.72
N ARG A 3 -11.14 -0.30 20.68
CA ARG A 3 -10.55 -1.65 20.79
C ARG A 3 -9.07 -1.65 21.17
N ARG A 4 -8.29 -0.70 20.63
CA ARG A 4 -6.85 -0.64 20.89
C ARG A 4 -6.53 -0.16 22.30
N LYS A 5 -7.31 0.81 22.79
CA LYS A 5 -7.22 1.25 24.17
C LYS A 5 -7.55 0.11 25.13
N ALA A 6 -8.60 -0.67 24.83
CA ALA A 6 -8.95 -1.85 25.61
C ALA A 6 -7.81 -2.89 25.65
N ILE A 7 -7.16 -3.20 24.52
CA ILE A 7 -6.04 -4.17 24.48
C ILE A 7 -4.83 -3.68 25.29
N LYS A 8 -4.53 -2.37 25.29
CA LYS A 8 -3.45 -1.80 26.10
C LYS A 8 -3.70 -1.87 27.61
N GLU A 9 -4.96 -1.92 28.02
CA GLU A 9 -5.37 -1.98 29.42
C GLU A 9 -5.42 -3.41 29.96
N VAL A 10 -5.33 -4.43 29.10
CA VAL A 10 -5.30 -5.85 29.51
C VAL A 10 -4.00 -6.17 30.24
N LYS A 11 -4.12 -6.85 31.38
CA LYS A 11 -3.00 -7.42 32.13
C LYS A 11 -3.30 -8.85 32.54
N PHE A 12 -2.35 -9.74 32.33
CA PHE A 12 -2.41 -11.17 32.66
C PHE A 12 -1.57 -11.52 33.89
N GLY A 13 -0.68 -10.63 34.35
CA GLY A 13 0.15 -10.82 35.53
C GLY A 13 1.25 -11.87 35.34
N ASN A 14 1.64 -12.16 34.10
CA ASN A 14 2.65 -13.16 33.77
C ASN A 14 3.37 -12.81 32.45
N GLN A 15 4.20 -13.72 31.94
CA GLN A 15 5.01 -13.53 30.72
C GLN A 15 4.20 -13.08 29.49
N LYS A 16 2.89 -13.37 29.43
CA LYS A 16 2.02 -12.92 28.34
C LYS A 16 1.95 -11.39 28.23
N ASP A 17 2.14 -10.66 29.33
CA ASP A 17 2.16 -9.18 29.31
C ASP A 17 3.34 -8.64 28.51
N ILE A 18 4.50 -9.30 28.60
CA ILE A 18 5.70 -8.94 27.83
C ILE A 18 5.44 -9.18 26.35
N VAL A 19 4.91 -10.36 25.99
CA VAL A 19 4.60 -10.71 24.60
C VAL A 19 3.59 -9.74 24.00
N LEU A 20 2.50 -9.43 24.73
CA LEU A 20 1.47 -8.51 24.27
C LEU A 20 2.05 -7.11 24.04
N LYS A 21 2.87 -6.61 24.98
CA LYS A 21 3.53 -5.31 24.83
C LYS A 21 4.43 -5.28 23.60
N THR A 22 5.29 -6.28 23.41
CA THR A 22 6.18 -6.36 22.25
C THR A 22 5.40 -6.39 20.94
N MET A 23 4.29 -7.13 20.87
CA MET A 23 3.44 -7.16 19.68
C MET A 23 2.77 -5.81 19.39
N LEU A 24 2.29 -5.12 20.44
CA LEU A 24 1.70 -3.79 20.30
C LEU A 24 2.72 -2.75 19.83
N ASP A 25 3.92 -2.76 20.42
CA ASP A 25 5.01 -1.85 20.03
C ASP A 25 5.39 -2.06 18.55
N ARG A 26 5.44 -3.32 18.10
CA ARG A 26 5.71 -3.67 16.70
C ARG A 26 4.58 -3.22 15.76
N LEU A 27 3.32 -3.39 16.17
CA LEU A 27 2.19 -2.92 15.39
C LEU A 27 2.20 -1.39 15.25
N GLU A 28 2.47 -0.66 16.34
CA GLU A 28 2.60 0.80 16.29
C GLU A 28 3.76 1.26 15.41
N PHE A 29 4.88 0.54 15.45
CA PHE A 29 5.99 0.79 14.54
C PHE A 29 5.53 0.66 13.08
N TYR A 30 4.90 -0.45 12.71
CA TYR A 30 4.46 -0.66 11.32
C TYR A 30 3.47 0.39 10.84
N GLU A 31 2.52 0.78 11.66
CA GLU A 31 1.56 1.83 11.29
C GLU A 31 2.22 3.18 11.06
N LYS A 32 3.24 3.54 11.85
CA LYS A 32 4.01 4.77 11.62
C LYS A 32 4.77 4.75 10.29
N GLN A 33 5.10 3.56 9.78
CA GLN A 33 5.75 3.42 8.48
C GLN A 33 4.79 3.56 7.30
N ILE A 34 3.47 3.40 7.49
CA ILE A 34 2.49 3.46 6.38
C ILE A 34 2.51 4.82 5.69
N VAL A 35 2.28 5.91 6.44
CA VAL A 35 2.18 7.27 5.90
C VAL A 35 3.43 7.73 5.12
N PRO A 36 4.67 7.57 5.63
CA PRO A 36 5.85 7.98 4.86
C PRO A 36 6.06 7.13 3.61
N LEU A 37 5.73 5.84 3.64
CA LEU A 37 5.79 4.96 2.47
C LEU A 37 4.75 5.39 1.40
N GLU A 38 3.51 5.64 1.80
CA GLU A 38 2.46 6.15 0.91
C GLU A 38 2.84 7.49 0.30
N SER A 39 3.42 8.40 1.09
CA SER A 39 3.93 9.68 0.61
C SER A 39 5.05 9.50 -0.42
N GLY A 40 5.96 8.55 -0.18
CA GLY A 40 7.01 8.16 -1.12
C GLY A 40 6.45 7.65 -2.44
N ILE A 41 5.51 6.71 -2.39
CA ILE A 41 4.81 6.17 -3.57
C ILE A 41 4.13 7.31 -4.34
N LYS A 42 3.41 8.18 -3.64
CA LYS A 42 2.71 9.33 -4.25
C LYS A 42 3.68 10.30 -4.93
N LYS A 43 4.86 10.53 -4.34
CA LYS A 43 5.89 11.38 -4.95
C LYS A 43 6.40 10.76 -6.25
N THR A 44 6.79 9.50 -6.23
CA THR A 44 7.27 8.77 -7.42
C THR A 44 6.18 8.69 -8.50
N ALA A 45 4.93 8.43 -8.10
CA ALA A 45 3.76 8.40 -8.98
C ALA A 45 3.56 9.73 -9.74
N LYS A 46 3.78 10.87 -9.08
CA LYS A 46 3.66 12.20 -9.70
C LYS A 46 4.77 12.51 -10.70
N GLU A 47 5.87 11.77 -10.70
CA GLU A 47 6.98 11.97 -11.63
C GLU A 47 6.82 11.08 -12.88
N SER A 48 6.14 9.93 -12.75
CA SER A 48 5.88 9.02 -13.88
C SER A 48 4.79 9.53 -14.83
N GLY A 49 5.10 9.52 -16.14
CA GLY A 49 4.13 9.81 -17.19
C GLY A 49 3.05 8.73 -17.30
N ASP A 50 3.43 7.47 -17.24
CA ASP A 50 2.51 6.33 -17.37
C ASP A 50 1.49 6.30 -16.23
N VAL A 51 1.94 6.57 -15.01
CA VAL A 51 1.05 6.64 -13.83
C VAL A 51 0.04 7.78 -13.98
N LYS A 52 0.46 8.95 -14.51
CA LYS A 52 -0.47 10.06 -14.78
C LYS A 52 -1.53 9.70 -15.81
N ILE A 53 -1.14 8.97 -16.86
CA ILE A 53 -2.08 8.50 -17.89
C ILE A 53 -3.10 7.55 -17.25
N LEU A 54 -2.65 6.58 -16.45
CA LEU A 54 -3.55 5.63 -15.78
C LEU A 54 -4.49 6.32 -14.79
N MET A 55 -4.02 7.33 -14.03
CA MET A 55 -4.85 8.12 -13.12
C MET A 55 -5.93 8.99 -13.82
N SER A 56 -5.85 9.16 -15.14
CA SER A 56 -6.93 9.84 -15.90
C SER A 56 -8.20 8.99 -16.00
N ILE A 57 -8.10 7.69 -15.75
CA ILE A 57 -9.23 6.76 -15.75
C ILE A 57 -10.03 6.97 -14.45
N PRO A 58 -11.35 7.25 -14.52
CA PRO A 58 -12.17 7.43 -13.33
C PRO A 58 -12.08 6.24 -12.37
N GLY A 59 -11.85 6.52 -11.09
CA GLY A 59 -11.71 5.50 -10.05
C GLY A 59 -10.31 4.91 -9.91
N ILE A 60 -9.33 5.31 -10.73
CA ILE A 60 -7.93 4.91 -10.58
C ILE A 60 -7.16 5.99 -9.81
N ASP A 61 -6.76 5.67 -8.58
CA ASP A 61 -5.90 6.53 -7.78
C ASP A 61 -4.41 6.27 -8.04
N TYR A 62 -3.55 7.05 -7.38
CA TYR A 62 -2.10 6.94 -7.54
C TYR A 62 -1.56 5.55 -7.15
N TYR A 63 -2.21 4.87 -6.21
CA TYR A 63 -1.76 3.56 -5.74
C TYR A 63 -2.08 2.50 -6.79
N LEU A 64 -3.33 2.46 -7.26
CA LEU A 64 -3.74 1.53 -8.31
C LEU A 64 -3.01 1.80 -9.63
N ALA A 65 -2.83 3.07 -10.01
CA ALA A 65 -2.06 3.43 -11.20
C ALA A 65 -0.58 3.00 -11.10
N SER A 66 0.05 3.18 -9.93
CA SER A 66 1.43 2.72 -9.72
C SER A 66 1.54 1.20 -9.78
N LEU A 67 0.55 0.49 -9.25
CA LEU A 67 0.49 -0.97 -9.31
C LEU A 67 0.30 -1.46 -10.75
N LEU A 68 -0.66 -0.90 -11.50
CA LEU A 68 -0.88 -1.25 -12.90
C LEU A 68 0.36 -0.94 -13.74
N SER A 69 0.98 0.23 -13.55
CA SER A 69 2.22 0.59 -14.24
C SER A 69 3.34 -0.41 -13.96
N SER A 70 3.47 -0.93 -12.73
CA SER A 70 4.50 -1.94 -12.41
C SER A 70 4.20 -3.31 -13.03
N TYR A 71 2.94 -3.71 -13.13
CA TYR A 71 2.53 -4.94 -13.83
C TYR A 71 2.74 -4.87 -15.34
N ILE A 72 2.40 -3.72 -15.95
CA ILE A 72 2.60 -3.46 -17.39
C ILE A 72 4.09 -3.43 -17.68
N GLY A 73 4.88 -2.72 -16.86
CA GLY A 73 6.29 -2.46 -17.12
C GLY A 73 6.45 -1.62 -18.40
N ASP A 74 7.35 -2.03 -19.30
CA ASP A 74 7.46 -1.40 -20.61
C ASP A 74 6.22 -1.74 -21.47
N VAL A 75 5.41 -0.73 -21.77
CA VAL A 75 4.21 -0.87 -22.60
C VAL A 75 4.53 -1.40 -24.01
N LYS A 76 5.75 -1.19 -24.51
CA LYS A 76 6.18 -1.69 -25.83
C LYS A 76 6.32 -3.21 -25.90
N ARG A 77 6.24 -3.91 -24.76
CA ARG A 77 6.23 -5.39 -24.74
C ARG A 77 4.92 -5.98 -25.31
N PHE A 78 3.90 -5.14 -25.51
CA PHE A 78 2.64 -5.54 -26.12
C PHE A 78 2.58 -5.02 -27.56
N ASP A 79 2.35 -5.93 -28.52
CA ASP A 79 2.29 -5.56 -29.95
C ASP A 79 1.06 -4.71 -30.32
N SER A 80 0.03 -4.70 -29.45
CA SER A 80 -1.18 -3.91 -29.64
C SER A 80 -1.89 -3.62 -28.32
N SER A 81 -2.79 -2.63 -28.33
CA SER A 81 -3.68 -2.32 -27.21
C SER A 81 -4.57 -3.51 -26.83
N ASP A 82 -5.01 -4.32 -27.80
CA ASP A 82 -5.86 -5.48 -27.53
C ASP A 82 -5.12 -6.55 -26.73
N LYS A 83 -3.83 -6.78 -27.02
CA LYS A 83 -2.99 -7.70 -26.24
C LYS A 83 -2.77 -7.20 -24.82
N LEU A 84 -2.62 -5.88 -24.64
CA LEU A 84 -2.55 -5.27 -23.31
C LEU A 84 -3.88 -5.45 -22.54
N ALA A 85 -5.03 -5.25 -23.20
CA ALA A 85 -6.33 -5.45 -22.59
C ALA A 85 -6.52 -6.93 -22.18
N SER A 86 -6.23 -7.87 -23.07
CA SER A 86 -6.31 -9.31 -22.78
C SER A 86 -5.39 -9.77 -21.64
N PHE A 87 -4.29 -9.06 -21.37
CA PHE A 87 -3.43 -9.35 -20.22
C PHE A 87 -4.13 -9.10 -18.88
N PHE A 88 -5.06 -8.15 -18.83
CA PHE A 88 -5.86 -7.84 -17.64
C PHE A 88 -7.20 -8.57 -17.55
N GLY A 89 -7.55 -9.36 -18.57
CA GLY A 89 -8.80 -10.13 -18.65
C GLY A 89 -9.85 -9.44 -19.50
#